data_AF-A0A2M9IVH5-F1
#
_entry.id   AF-A0A2M9IVH5-F1
#
_cell.length_a   1.000
_cell.length_b   1.000
_cell.length_c   1.000
_cell.angle_alpha   90.00
_cell.angle_beta   90.00
_cell.angle_gamma   90.00
#
_symmetry.space_group_name_H-M   'P 1'
#
loop_
_entity.id
_entity.type
_entity.pdbx_description
1 polymer ?
#
loop_
_entity_poly.entity_id
_entity_poly.type
_entity_poly.pdbx_seq_one_letter_code
_entity_poly.pdbx_strand_id
1 'polypeptide(L)'
;MTDARTGLRRPATDWEYAVSAADQLMLWHAQVAPYTAQEPLRTRAVVLLAACLSDRATAAHLTGPDIAQVQLSEAATVLERYVLSALQACPAPPSTGDELRNYLLGVFDTDAFETVRHAVRETLTHHMQASGPRARIADRHGDLTDLQRQRQKGTGF
;
A
#
# COMPACT_ATOMS: atom_id res chain seq x y z
N MET A 1 -23.93 6.88 -2.99
CA MET A 1 -23.86 8.06 -2.11
C MET A 1 -22.39 8.48 -2.04
N THR A 2 -22.04 9.51 -2.80
CA THR A 2 -20.66 10.00 -2.95
C THR A 2 -20.38 10.95 -1.79
N ASP A 3 -19.37 10.66 -0.97
CA ASP A 3 -18.94 11.59 0.07
C ASP A 3 -18.22 12.77 -0.59
N ALA A 4 -18.90 13.91 -0.65
CA ALA A 4 -18.53 15.08 -1.45
C ALA A 4 -17.32 15.86 -0.89
N ARG A 5 -16.60 15.32 0.10
CA ARG A 5 -15.50 16.01 0.78
C ARG A 5 -14.10 15.64 0.29
N THR A 6 -13.95 14.60 -0.52
CA THR A 6 -12.61 14.14 -0.98
C THR A 6 -12.51 13.83 -2.47
N GLY A 7 -13.62 13.75 -3.22
CA GLY A 7 -13.60 13.46 -4.67
C GLY A 7 -13.08 12.06 -5.06
N LEU A 8 -12.59 11.29 -4.08
CA LEU A 8 -12.09 9.94 -4.27
C LEU A 8 -13.24 8.94 -4.15
N ARG A 9 -13.45 8.14 -5.19
CA ARG A 9 -14.42 7.04 -5.17
C ARG A 9 -14.04 6.09 -4.03
N ARG A 10 -15.01 5.75 -3.17
CA ARG A 10 -14.80 4.73 -2.14
C ARG A 10 -14.41 3.41 -2.81
N PRO A 11 -13.41 2.67 -2.29
CA PRO A 11 -13.08 1.34 -2.78
C PRO A 11 -14.33 0.44 -2.80
N ALA A 12 -14.55 -0.21 -3.94
CA ALA A 12 -15.69 -1.08 -4.20
C ALA A 12 -15.28 -2.55 -4.34
N THR A 13 -14.01 -2.84 -4.60
CA THR A 13 -13.47 -4.20 -4.72
C THR A 13 -12.34 -4.46 -3.72
N ASP A 14 -12.10 -5.72 -3.38
CA ASP A 14 -11.00 -6.14 -2.50
C ASP A 14 -9.64 -5.60 -2.99
N TRP A 15 -9.42 -5.61 -4.30
CA TRP A 15 -8.23 -5.02 -4.90
C TRP A 15 -8.12 -3.52 -4.67
N GLU A 16 -9.21 -2.76 -4.85
CA GLU A 16 -9.20 -1.32 -4.59
C GLU A 16 -8.97 -1.01 -3.10
N TYR A 17 -9.43 -1.87 -2.18
CA TYR A 17 -9.10 -1.77 -0.76
C TYR A 17 -7.61 -2.03 -0.52
N ALA A 18 -7.02 -3.05 -1.14
CA ALA A 18 -5.58 -3.31 -1.05
C ALA A 18 -4.74 -2.16 -1.63
N VAL A 19 -5.13 -1.60 -2.78
CA VAL A 19 -4.48 -0.43 -3.39
C VAL A 19 -4.60 0.79 -2.50
N SER A 20 -5.80 1.08 -1.96
CA SER A 20 -6.00 2.20 -1.05
C SER A 20 -5.14 2.08 0.20
N ALA A 21 -5.05 0.87 0.75
CA ALA A 21 -4.25 0.60 1.94
C ALA A 21 -2.74 0.73 1.66
N ALA A 22 -2.27 0.23 0.52
CA ALA A 22 -0.90 0.40 0.06
C ALA A 22 -0.53 1.88 -0.16
N ASP A 23 -1.40 2.66 -0.82
CA ASP A 23 -1.17 4.09 -1.04
C ASP A 23 -1.09 4.88 0.26
N GLN A 24 -1.94 4.55 1.25
CA GLN A 24 -1.85 5.15 2.58
C GLN A 24 -0.51 4.87 3.27
N LEU A 25 -0.02 3.62 3.23
CA LEU A 25 1.29 3.26 3.79
C LEU A 25 2.44 4.03 3.12
N MET A 26 2.42 4.12 1.79
CA MET A 26 3.42 4.87 1.02
C MET A 26 3.37 6.37 1.35
N LEU A 27 2.18 6.97 1.39
CA LEU A 27 2.01 8.39 1.71
C LEU A 27 2.42 8.72 3.15
N TRP A 28 2.22 7.82 4.11
CA TRP A 28 2.72 8.01 5.47
C TRP A 28 4.24 7.93 5.52
N HIS A 29 4.83 6.94 4.86
CA HIS A 29 6.28 6.82 4.83
C HIS A 29 6.95 8.00 4.10
N ALA A 30 6.28 8.57 3.08
CA ALA A 30 6.76 9.76 2.38
C ALA A 30 6.92 11.01 3.28
N GLN A 31 6.31 11.04 4.47
CA GLN A 31 6.53 12.11 5.44
C GLN A 31 7.96 12.09 6.01
N VAL A 32 8.59 10.92 6.07
CA VAL A 32 9.98 10.74 6.53
C VAL A 32 10.96 10.48 5.38
N ALA A 33 10.47 9.94 4.27
CA ALA A 33 11.25 9.62 3.08
C ALA A 33 10.57 10.19 1.81
N PRO A 34 10.69 11.51 1.54
CA PRO A 34 9.91 12.20 0.49
C PRO A 34 10.07 11.65 -0.93
N TYR A 35 11.19 11.00 -1.22
CA TYR A 35 11.46 10.40 -2.53
C TYR A 35 10.44 9.30 -2.89
N THR A 36 9.84 8.64 -1.89
CA THR A 36 8.84 7.58 -2.09
C THR A 36 7.48 8.08 -2.57
N ALA A 37 7.23 9.40 -2.53
CA ALA A 37 6.05 10.03 -3.12
C ALA A 37 6.24 10.46 -4.58
N GLN A 38 7.44 10.33 -5.14
CA GLN A 38 7.72 10.77 -6.50
C GLN A 38 7.17 9.78 -7.53
N GLU A 39 6.55 10.28 -8.59
CA GLU A 39 6.13 9.46 -9.72
C GLU A 39 7.31 9.24 -10.69
N PRO A 40 7.42 8.07 -11.35
CA PRO A 40 6.47 6.94 -11.31
C PRO A 40 6.75 5.92 -10.19
N LEU A 41 7.69 6.20 -9.28
CA LEU A 41 8.08 5.24 -8.22
C LEU A 41 6.91 4.93 -7.29
N ARG A 42 6.18 5.94 -6.82
CA ARG A 42 5.06 5.77 -5.90
C ARG A 42 3.99 4.85 -6.49
N THR A 43 3.45 5.15 -7.65
CA THR A 43 2.38 4.34 -8.26
C THR A 43 2.80 2.89 -8.49
N ARG A 44 4.05 2.64 -8.90
CA ARG A 44 4.61 1.28 -9.03
C ARG A 44 4.73 0.57 -7.68
N ALA A 45 5.24 1.26 -6.67
CA ALA A 45 5.37 0.72 -5.32
C ALA A 45 4.01 0.39 -4.69
N VAL A 46 3.00 1.23 -4.92
CA VAL A 46 1.62 0.99 -4.49
C VAL A 46 1.07 -0.30 -5.08
N VAL A 47 1.23 -0.54 -6.40
CA VAL A 47 0.75 -1.77 -7.03
C VAL A 47 1.50 -3.00 -6.53
N LEU A 48 2.82 -2.90 -6.36
CA LEU A 48 3.63 -4.00 -5.81
C LEU A 48 3.20 -4.37 -4.38
N LEU A 49 3.01 -3.37 -3.52
CA LEU A 49 2.55 -3.56 -2.15
C LEU A 49 1.10 -4.06 -2.10
N ALA A 50 0.22 -3.52 -2.95
CA ALA A 50 -1.16 -3.99 -3.04
C ALA A 50 -1.25 -5.46 -3.46
N ALA A 51 -0.38 -5.93 -4.35
CA ALA A 51 -0.28 -7.35 -4.69
C ALA A 51 0.09 -8.20 -3.47
N CYS A 52 1.06 -7.75 -2.66
CA CYS A 52 1.45 -8.45 -1.43
C CYS A 52 0.31 -8.48 -0.39
N LEU A 53 -0.40 -7.36 -0.21
CA LEU A 53 -1.55 -7.26 0.69
C LEU A 53 -2.73 -8.13 0.21
N SER A 54 -3.03 -8.11 -1.09
CA SER A 54 -4.11 -8.88 -1.70
C SER A 54 -3.86 -10.39 -1.58
N ASP A 55 -2.62 -10.82 -1.78
CA ASP A 55 -2.22 -12.22 -1.60
C ASP A 55 -2.45 -12.69 -0.15
N ARG A 56 -2.03 -11.90 0.86
CA ARG A 56 -2.26 -12.24 2.27
C ARG A 56 -3.71 -12.12 2.71
N ALA A 57 -4.43 -11.11 2.23
CA ALA A 57 -5.86 -10.99 2.48
C ALA A 57 -6.63 -12.21 1.96
N THR A 58 -6.29 -12.69 0.76
CA THR A 58 -6.88 -13.90 0.17
C THR A 58 -6.60 -15.12 1.05
N ALA A 59 -5.35 -15.30 1.48
CA ALA A 59 -4.95 -16.41 2.35
C ALA A 59 -5.64 -16.38 3.73
N ALA A 60 -5.98 -15.18 4.23
CA ALA A 60 -6.64 -14.97 5.51
C ALA A 60 -8.17 -14.81 5.40
N HIS A 61 -8.75 -14.97 4.20
CA HIS A 61 -10.18 -14.74 3.92
C HIS A 61 -10.70 -13.35 4.35
N LEU A 62 -9.85 -12.32 4.22
CA LEU A 62 -10.21 -10.93 4.49
C LEU A 62 -10.77 -10.28 3.24
N THR A 63 -11.92 -9.59 3.38
CA THR A 63 -12.60 -8.92 2.27
C THR A 63 -12.93 -7.47 2.60
N GLY A 64 -12.99 -6.62 1.59
CA GLY A 64 -13.38 -5.23 1.72
C GLY A 64 -12.51 -4.48 2.76
N PRO A 65 -13.12 -3.74 3.70
CA PRO A 65 -12.38 -3.01 4.74
C PRO A 65 -11.48 -3.88 5.62
N ASP A 66 -11.77 -5.18 5.77
CA ASP A 66 -11.00 -6.08 6.65
C ASP A 66 -9.59 -6.36 6.11
N ILE A 67 -9.30 -6.02 4.85
CA ILE A 67 -7.95 -6.07 4.28
C ILE A 67 -6.96 -5.22 5.08
N ALA A 68 -7.44 -4.18 5.77
CA ALA A 68 -6.60 -3.40 6.68
C ALA A 68 -6.07 -4.20 7.89
N GLN A 69 -6.60 -5.40 8.15
CA GLN A 69 -6.15 -6.30 9.21
C GLN A 69 -4.96 -7.18 8.81
N VAL A 70 -4.52 -7.15 7.54
CA VAL A 70 -3.32 -7.87 7.11
C VAL A 70 -2.12 -7.41 7.92
N GLN A 71 -1.35 -8.37 8.44
CA GLN A 71 -0.11 -8.09 9.16
C GLN A 71 0.97 -7.65 8.17
N LEU A 72 1.64 -6.54 8.45
CA LEU A 72 2.68 -6.00 7.58
C LEU A 72 3.88 -6.95 7.44
N SER A 73 4.16 -7.76 8.47
CA SER A 73 5.21 -8.78 8.45
C SER A 73 4.89 -9.94 7.48
N GLU A 74 3.61 -10.28 7.31
CA GLU A 74 3.18 -11.27 6.32
C GLU A 74 3.29 -10.70 4.90
N ALA A 75 2.90 -9.43 4.70
CA ALA A 75 3.10 -8.75 3.42
C ALA A 75 4.59 -8.61 3.06
N ALA A 76 5.45 -8.31 4.03
CA ALA A 76 6.90 -8.30 3.84
C ALA A 76 7.44 -9.68 3.44
N THR A 77 6.90 -10.76 4.02
CA THR A 77 7.28 -12.13 3.63
C THR A 77 6.93 -12.41 2.17
N VAL A 78 5.76 -11.94 1.70
CA VAL A 78 5.38 -12.04 0.28
C VAL A 78 6.34 -11.24 -0.60
N LEU A 79 6.64 -9.99 -0.24
CA LEU A 79 7.57 -9.14 -0.97
C LEU A 79 8.94 -9.82 -1.16
N GLU A 80 9.42 -10.53 -0.14
CA GLU A 80 10.75 -11.14 -0.20
C GLU A 80 10.81 -12.50 -0.88
N ARG A 81 9.74 -13.31 -0.76
CA ARG A 81 9.79 -14.72 -1.17
C ARG A 81 8.85 -15.09 -2.31
N TYR A 82 7.75 -14.37 -2.46
CA TYR A 82 6.62 -14.77 -3.30
C TYR A 82 6.11 -13.65 -4.20
N VAL A 83 6.87 -12.56 -4.34
CA VAL A 83 6.42 -11.34 -5.01
C VAL A 83 6.04 -11.56 -6.47
N LEU A 84 6.77 -12.43 -7.18
CA LEU A 84 6.43 -12.78 -8.56
C LEU A 84 5.07 -13.47 -8.63
N SER A 85 4.83 -14.49 -7.78
CA SER A 85 3.56 -15.20 -7.74
C SER A 85 2.41 -14.28 -7.32
N ALA A 86 2.64 -13.38 -6.36
CA ALA A 86 1.64 -12.39 -5.95
C ALA A 86 1.28 -11.42 -7.09
N LEU A 87 2.26 -10.96 -7.87
CA LEU A 87 2.02 -10.12 -9.05
C LEU A 87 1.28 -10.87 -10.16
N GLN A 88 1.58 -12.15 -10.37
CA GLN A 88 0.89 -12.97 -11.38
C GLN A 88 -0.56 -13.28 -11.00
N ALA A 89 -0.84 -13.46 -9.71
CA ALA A 89 -2.16 -13.82 -9.20
C ALA A 89 -3.07 -12.62 -8.92
N CYS A 90 -2.53 -11.41 -8.78
CA CYS A 90 -3.35 -10.26 -8.41
C CYS A 90 -4.32 -9.88 -9.53
N PRO A 91 -5.59 -9.52 -9.20
CA PRO A 91 -6.63 -9.28 -10.20
C PRO A 91 -6.34 -8.04 -11.06
N ALA A 92 -5.69 -7.01 -10.49
CA ALA A 92 -5.29 -5.74 -11.11
C ALA A 92 -6.09 -5.39 -12.40
N PRO A 93 -7.33 -4.90 -12.26
CA PRO A 93 -8.17 -4.60 -13.42
C PRO A 93 -7.57 -3.44 -14.23
N PRO A 94 -7.95 -3.30 -15.52
CA PRO A 94 -7.42 -2.25 -16.40
C PRO A 94 -7.49 -0.83 -15.83
N SER A 95 -8.56 -0.52 -15.09
CA SER A 95 -8.77 0.79 -14.45
C SER A 95 -7.88 1.05 -13.24
N THR A 96 -7.21 0.01 -12.70
CA THR A 96 -6.58 0.07 -11.38
C THR A 96 -5.36 -0.86 -11.34
N GLY A 97 -4.38 -0.61 -12.20
CA GLY A 97 -3.04 -1.18 -12.05
C GLY A 97 -2.67 -2.35 -12.96
N ASP A 98 -3.48 -2.72 -13.97
CA ASP A 98 -3.10 -3.74 -14.97
C ASP A 98 -1.80 -3.36 -15.71
N GLU A 99 -1.72 -2.14 -16.25
CA GLU A 99 -0.52 -1.65 -16.95
C GLU A 99 0.71 -1.65 -16.04
N LEU A 100 0.53 -1.24 -14.78
CA LEU A 100 1.61 -1.20 -13.79
C LEU A 100 2.02 -2.61 -13.35
N ARG A 101 1.08 -3.55 -13.19
CA ARG A 101 1.35 -4.96 -12.95
C ARG A 101 2.15 -5.55 -14.11
N ASN A 102 1.69 -5.33 -15.34
CA ASN A 102 2.35 -5.86 -16.54
C ASN A 102 3.74 -5.25 -16.74
N TYR A 103 3.90 -3.96 -16.42
CA TYR A 103 5.21 -3.32 -16.35
C TYR A 103 6.10 -4.02 -15.32
N LEU A 104 5.64 -4.18 -14.07
CA LEU A 104 6.41 -4.81 -12.98
C LEU A 104 6.80 -6.26 -13.31
N LEU A 105 5.92 -7.02 -13.95
CA LEU A 105 6.21 -8.36 -14.45
C LEU A 105 7.26 -8.33 -15.56
N GLY A 106 7.17 -7.35 -16.48
CA GLY A 106 8.10 -7.20 -17.60
C GLY A 106 9.50 -6.72 -17.17
N VAL A 107 9.61 -6.04 -16.04
CA VAL A 107 10.90 -5.59 -15.48
C VAL A 107 11.38 -6.44 -14.29
N PHE A 108 10.73 -7.56 -14.00
CA PHE A 108 11.14 -8.44 -12.91
C PHE A 108 12.61 -8.88 -13.08
N ASP A 109 13.36 -8.96 -11.97
CA ASP A 109 14.79 -9.27 -11.94
C ASP A 109 15.70 -8.23 -12.64
N THR A 110 15.26 -6.97 -12.67
CA THR A 110 16.07 -5.82 -13.13
C THR A 110 16.23 -4.78 -12.03
N ASP A 111 17.20 -3.87 -12.19
CA ASP A 111 17.40 -2.73 -11.29
C ASP A 111 16.14 -1.86 -11.14
N ALA A 112 15.33 -1.76 -12.20
CA ALA A 112 14.07 -1.02 -12.16
C ALA A 112 13.07 -1.64 -11.19
N PHE A 113 12.98 -2.98 -11.16
CA PHE A 113 12.14 -3.69 -10.20
C PHE A 113 12.71 -3.60 -8.79
N GLU A 114 14.02 -3.79 -8.63
CA GLU A 114 14.66 -3.73 -7.31
C GLU A 114 14.56 -2.32 -6.69
N THR A 115 14.55 -1.26 -7.49
CA THR A 115 14.26 0.11 -7.02
C THR A 115 12.86 0.21 -6.39
N VAL A 116 11.86 -0.36 -7.06
CA VAL A 116 10.48 -0.36 -6.55
C VAL A 116 10.36 -1.24 -5.30
N ARG A 117 10.95 -2.45 -5.34
CA ARG A 117 10.96 -3.40 -4.22
C ARG A 117 11.62 -2.80 -2.99
N HIS A 118 12.74 -2.09 -3.17
CA HIS A 118 13.44 -1.40 -2.10
C HIS A 118 12.55 -0.35 -1.43
N ALA A 119 11.86 0.50 -2.20
CA ALA A 119 10.94 1.50 -1.64
C ALA A 119 9.79 0.85 -0.83
N VAL A 120 9.24 -0.27 -1.30
CA VAL A 120 8.21 -1.03 -0.56
C VAL A 120 8.79 -1.64 0.72
N ARG A 121 9.99 -2.21 0.65
CA ARG A 121 10.69 -2.79 1.81
C ARG A 121 10.96 -1.74 2.89
N GLU A 122 11.46 -0.57 2.51
CA GLU A 122 11.69 0.54 3.44
C GLU A 122 10.39 0.99 4.09
N THR A 123 9.33 1.14 3.29
CA THR A 123 7.99 1.50 3.78
C THR A 123 7.47 0.50 4.82
N LEU A 124 7.50 -0.80 4.50
CA LEU A 124 7.07 -1.84 5.43
C LEU A 124 7.92 -1.87 6.71
N THR A 125 9.24 -1.74 6.57
CA THR A 125 10.17 -1.72 7.70
C THR A 125 9.89 -0.55 8.63
N HIS A 126 9.70 0.65 8.09
CA HIS A 126 9.35 1.84 8.84
C HIS A 126 8.07 1.66 9.67
N HIS A 127 7.01 1.14 9.04
CA HIS A 127 5.73 0.93 9.74
C HIS A 127 5.81 -0.18 10.80
N MET A 128 6.53 -1.27 10.54
CA MET A 128 6.75 -2.34 11.52
C MET A 128 7.60 -1.87 12.71
N GLN A 129 8.58 -0.99 12.49
CA GLN A 129 9.37 -0.42 13.59
C GLN A 129 8.52 0.50 14.48
N ALA A 130 7.60 1.26 13.88
CA ALA A 130 6.73 2.19 14.61
C ALA A 130 5.63 1.50 15.43
N SER A 131 5.18 0.30 15.03
CA SER A 131 3.99 -0.35 15.61
C SER A 131 4.23 -1.79 16.10
N GLY A 132 5.48 -2.29 16.00
CA GLY A 132 5.87 -3.61 16.48
C GLY A 132 5.53 -4.75 15.51
N PRO A 133 5.82 -6.01 15.90
CA PRO A 133 5.81 -7.17 15.00
C PRO A 133 4.43 -7.60 14.50
N ARG A 134 3.36 -7.09 15.12
CA ARG A 134 1.96 -7.35 14.76
C ARG A 134 1.30 -6.16 14.06
N ALA A 135 2.08 -5.18 13.61
CA ALA A 135 1.58 -3.99 12.95
C ALA A 135 0.62 -4.34 11.81
N ARG A 136 -0.57 -3.74 11.86
CA ARG A 136 -1.58 -3.78 10.81
C ARG A 136 -1.78 -2.37 10.26
N ILE A 137 -2.39 -2.29 9.09
CA ILE A 137 -2.81 -1.00 8.52
C ILE A 137 -3.87 -0.36 9.43
N ALA A 138 -4.74 -1.19 10.01
CA ALA A 138 -5.77 -0.76 10.96
C ALA A 138 -5.20 0.02 12.16
N ASP A 139 -4.05 -0.41 12.68
CA ASP A 139 -3.43 0.19 13.89
C ASP A 139 -2.94 1.62 13.64
N ARG A 140 -2.78 2.01 12.38
CA ARG A 140 -2.30 3.33 11.96
C ARG A 140 -3.45 4.32 11.68
N HIS A 141 -4.71 3.88 11.68
CA HIS A 141 -5.87 4.78 11.49
C HIS A 141 -6.06 5.77 12.66
N GLY A 142 -5.59 5.44 13.87
CA GLY A 142 -5.57 6.37 15.02
C GLY A 142 -4.72 7.61 14.72
N ASP A 143 -3.51 7.39 14.20
CA ASP A 143 -2.57 8.44 13.81
C ASP A 143 -3.13 9.36 12.70
N LEU A 144 -3.98 8.82 11.82
CA LEU A 144 -4.68 9.57 10.77
C LEU A 144 -5.62 10.65 11.34
N THR A 145 -6.37 10.29 12.38
CA THR A 145 -7.30 11.20 13.04
C THR A 145 -6.55 12.30 13.77
N ASP A 146 -5.42 11.96 14.39
CA ASP A 146 -4.62 12.92 15.16
C ASP A 146 -3.78 13.85 14.28
N LEU A 147 -3.20 13.36 13.17
CA LEU A 147 -2.49 14.18 12.19
C LEU A 147 -3.44 15.13 11.44
N GLN A 148 -4.65 14.69 11.09
CA GLN A 148 -5.66 15.57 10.49
C GLN A 148 -6.12 16.66 11.47
N ARG A 149 -6.32 16.33 12.75
CA ARG A 149 -6.61 17.32 13.79
C ARG A 149 -5.46 18.29 14.00
N GLN A 150 -4.21 17.84 13.97
CA GLN A 150 -3.04 18.70 14.12
C GLN A 150 -2.88 19.65 12.93
N ARG A 151 -3.10 19.18 11.69
CA ARG A 151 -3.11 20.04 10.50
C ARG A 151 -4.24 21.06 10.51
N GLN A 152 -5.44 20.71 10.98
CA GLN A 152 -6.56 21.64 11.11
C GLN A 152 -6.35 22.69 12.21
N LYS A 153 -5.58 22.37 13.26
CA LYS A 153 -5.20 23.32 14.31
C LYS A 153 -4.04 24.25 13.92
N GLY A 154 -3.23 23.87 12.93
CA GLY A 154 -2.06 24.65 12.48
C GLY A 154 -2.33 25.75 11.45
N THR A 155 -3.54 25.84 10.89
CA THR A 155 -3.94 26.87 9.90
C THR A 155 -4.71 28.06 10.50
N GLY A 156 -4.60 28.27 11.81
CA GLY A 156 -5.21 29.41 12.50
C GLY A 156 -4.16 30.43 12.95
N PHE A 157 -3.58 31.18 12.00
CA PHE A 157 -2.95 32.47 12.25
C PHE A 157 -3.21 33.40 11.08
#